data_AF-A0A9P8BLF2-F1
#
_entry.id   AF-A0A9P8BLF2-F1
#
_cell.length_a   1.000
_cell.length_b   1.000
_cell.length_c   1.000
_cell.angle_alpha   90.00
_cell.angle_beta   90.00
_cell.angle_gamma   90.00
#
_symmetry.space_group_name_H-M   'P 1'
#
loop_
_entity.id
_entity.type
_entity.pdbx_description
1 polymer ?
#
loop_
_entity_poly.entity_id
_entity_poly.type
_entity_poly.pdbx_seq_one_letter_code
_entity_poly.pdbx_strand_id
1 'polypeptide(L)'
;MSTGLCGSEPYIAPEQFSNKHYDARLVDIWACGIVYYCLHFQELPWRVAQLTDPLYAAYVSATQTKNADQVDCPATINNLSPRACRPLLRKMLEPKPSSRILIDEVLKDKWLNSIEICTTAAKPGHIHVHATQVTSGGSV
;
A
#
# COMPACT_ATOMS: atom_id res chain seq x y z
N MET A 1 -18.29 12.02 -2.45
CA MET A 1 -18.78 10.65 -2.20
C MET A 1 -18.97 9.99 -3.54
N SER A 2 -18.31 8.85 -3.76
CA SER A 2 -18.36 8.10 -5.01
C SER A 2 -19.24 6.86 -4.87
N THR A 3 -19.67 6.28 -5.99
CA THR A 3 -20.61 5.14 -6.03
C THR A 3 -20.21 4.13 -7.10
N GLY A 4 -20.57 2.86 -6.90
CA GLY A 4 -20.33 1.78 -7.87
C GLY A 4 -19.06 0.97 -7.57
N LEU A 5 -19.04 -0.28 -8.04
CA LEU A 5 -17.90 -1.18 -7.92
C LEU A 5 -17.10 -1.14 -9.23
N CYS A 6 -15.88 -0.62 -9.18
CA CYS A 6 -14.97 -0.58 -10.32
C CYS A 6 -13.52 -0.78 -9.86
N GLY A 7 -12.73 -1.47 -10.66
CA GLY A 7 -11.32 -1.76 -10.39
C GLY A 7 -11.00 -3.25 -10.44
N SER A 8 -9.72 -3.58 -10.29
CA SER A 8 -9.27 -4.96 -10.17
C SER A 8 -9.52 -5.46 -8.75
N GLU A 9 -10.24 -6.58 -8.62
CA GLU A 9 -10.72 -7.18 -7.36
C GLU A 9 -9.76 -7.09 -6.16
N PRO A 10 -8.45 -7.43 -6.28
CA PRO A 10 -7.56 -7.43 -5.11
C PRO A 10 -7.27 -6.04 -4.53
N TYR A 11 -7.43 -4.97 -5.31
CA TYR A 11 -7.17 -3.59 -4.89
C TYR A 11 -8.41 -2.86 -4.39
N ILE A 12 -9.59 -3.46 -4.56
CA ILE A 12 -10.86 -2.87 -4.13
C ILE A 12 -10.93 -2.92 -2.60
N ALA A 13 -11.26 -1.79 -1.98
CA ALA A 13 -11.41 -1.67 -0.54
C ALA A 13 -12.68 -2.38 -0.04
N PRO A 14 -12.68 -2.96 1.17
CA PRO A 14 -13.79 -3.79 1.66
C PRO A 14 -15.13 -3.05 1.72
N GLU A 15 -15.11 -1.75 2.02
CA GLU A 15 -16.32 -0.95 2.08
C GLU A 15 -17.02 -0.76 0.73
N GLN A 16 -16.31 -0.91 -0.39
CA GLN A 16 -16.88 -0.74 -1.74
C GLN A 16 -17.84 -1.89 -2.11
N PHE A 17 -17.73 -3.05 -1.44
CA PHE A 17 -18.64 -4.17 -1.64
C PHE A 17 -19.97 -4.02 -0.89
N SER A 18 -19.97 -3.26 0.21
CA SER A 18 -21.12 -3.16 1.13
C SER A 18 -21.82 -1.80 1.07
N ASN A 19 -21.09 -0.71 0.82
CA ASN A 19 -21.64 0.64 0.85
C ASN A 19 -21.97 1.17 -0.54
N LYS A 20 -23.19 1.73 -0.67
CA LYS A 20 -23.59 2.45 -1.88
C LYS A 20 -22.77 3.73 -2.12
N HIS A 21 -22.23 4.33 -1.06
CA HIS A 21 -21.38 5.50 -1.11
C HIS A 21 -20.13 5.31 -0.27
N TYR A 22 -18.97 5.70 -0.80
CA TYR A 22 -17.70 5.64 -0.10
C TYR A 22 -16.86 6.91 -0.35
N ASP A 23 -15.88 7.14 0.52
CA ASP A 23 -14.88 8.19 0.34
C ASP A 23 -13.77 7.68 -0.58
N ALA A 24 -13.67 8.25 -1.77
CA ALA A 24 -12.67 7.89 -2.77
C ALA A 24 -11.24 7.94 -2.22
N ARG A 25 -10.95 8.91 -1.36
CA ARG A 25 -9.60 9.12 -0.80
C ARG A 25 -9.17 7.96 0.08
N LEU A 26 -10.10 7.39 0.85
CA LEU A 26 -9.80 6.27 1.74
C LEU A 26 -9.61 4.97 0.96
N VAL A 27 -10.37 4.76 -0.11
CA VAL A 27 -10.20 3.56 -0.96
C VAL A 27 -8.90 3.64 -1.79
N ASP A 28 -8.48 4.84 -2.19
CA ASP A 28 -7.17 5.04 -2.84
C ASP A 28 -6.02 4.70 -1.89
N ILE A 29 -6.11 5.10 -0.62
CA ILE A 29 -5.11 4.75 0.40
C ILE A 29 -5.02 3.24 0.61
N TRP A 30 -6.16 2.54 0.62
CA TRP A 30 -6.20 1.09 0.65
C TRP A 30 -5.48 0.48 -0.55
N ALA A 31 -5.84 0.90 -1.76
CA ALA A 31 -5.25 0.40 -3.00
C ALA A 31 -3.73 0.62 -3.04
N CYS A 32 -3.25 1.80 -2.62
CA CYS A 32 -1.82 2.09 -2.47
C CYS A 32 -1.12 1.12 -1.51
N GLY A 33 -1.77 0.74 -0.41
CA GLY A 33 -1.25 -0.26 0.52
C GLY A 33 -1.10 -1.65 -0.13
N ILE A 34 -2.09 -2.08 -0.93
CA ILE A 34 -2.02 -3.34 -1.68
C ILE A 34 -0.92 -3.28 -2.73
N VAL A 35 -0.79 -2.18 -3.47
CA VAL A 35 0.29 -1.99 -4.46
C VAL A 35 1.65 -2.12 -3.79
N TYR A 36 1.87 -1.46 -2.65
CA TYR A 36 3.13 -1.58 -1.92
C TYR A 36 3.41 -3.03 -1.48
N TYR A 37 2.39 -3.75 -0.99
CA TYR A 37 2.52 -5.17 -0.65
C TYR A 37 2.97 -5.99 -1.87
N CYS A 38 2.32 -5.79 -3.03
CA CYS A 38 2.65 -6.49 -4.26
C CYS A 38 4.06 -6.16 -4.76
N LEU A 39 4.50 -4.91 -4.64
CA LEU A 39 5.88 -4.53 -4.99
C LEU A 39 6.91 -5.28 -4.11
N HIS A 40 6.57 -5.54 -2.86
CA HIS A 40 7.48 -6.21 -1.93
C HIS A 40 7.53 -7.74 -2.11
N PHE A 41 6.36 -8.38 -2.23
CA PHE A 41 6.26 -9.85 -2.24
C PHE A 41 6.06 -10.45 -3.63
N GLN A 42 5.77 -9.63 -4.66
CA GLN A 42 5.41 -10.07 -6.01
C GLN A 42 4.16 -10.96 -6.06
N GLU A 43 3.33 -10.89 -5.01
CA GLU A 43 2.10 -11.67 -4.84
C GLU A 43 0.97 -10.78 -4.31
N LEU A 44 -0.27 -11.28 -4.39
CA LEU A 44 -1.45 -10.62 -3.85
C LEU A 44 -1.69 -11.07 -2.39
N PRO A 45 -2.09 -10.17 -1.48
CA PRO A 45 -2.37 -10.54 -0.09
C PRO A 45 -3.65 -11.38 0.05
N TRP A 46 -4.60 -11.20 -0.88
CA TRP A 46 -5.86 -11.93 -1.01
C TRP A 46 -6.41 -11.72 -2.42
N ARG A 47 -7.39 -12.53 -2.83
CA ARG A 47 -8.06 -12.33 -4.12
C ARG A 47 -9.07 -11.20 -4.04
N VAL A 48 -9.81 -11.11 -2.93
CA VAL A 48 -10.83 -10.08 -2.71
C VAL A 48 -10.93 -9.70 -1.23
N ALA A 49 -11.11 -8.41 -0.94
CA ALA A 49 -11.26 -7.90 0.42
C ALA A 49 -12.69 -8.12 0.99
N GLN A 50 -13.15 -9.37 0.96
CA GLN A 50 -14.44 -9.81 1.53
C GLN A 50 -14.20 -10.98 2.48
N LEU A 51 -15.02 -11.11 3.52
CA LEU A 51 -14.89 -12.18 4.53
C LEU A 51 -15.07 -13.60 3.95
N THR A 52 -15.56 -13.71 2.72
CA THR A 52 -15.62 -14.97 1.97
C THR A 52 -14.25 -15.45 1.50
N ASP A 53 -13.27 -14.55 1.40
CA ASP A 53 -11.87 -14.89 1.10
C ASP A 53 -11.15 -15.29 2.40
N PRO A 54 -10.63 -16.53 2.52
CA PRO A 54 -9.98 -17.00 3.74
C PRO A 54 -8.77 -16.16 4.17
N LEU A 55 -7.99 -15.63 3.22
CA LEU A 55 -6.80 -14.83 3.52
C LEU A 55 -7.20 -13.47 4.10
N TYR A 56 -8.23 -12.84 3.53
CA TYR A 56 -8.77 -11.59 4.06
C TYR A 56 -9.46 -11.80 5.41
N ALA A 57 -10.21 -12.89 5.60
CA ALA A 57 -10.84 -13.21 6.88
C ALA A 57 -9.79 -13.40 7.99
N ALA A 58 -8.68 -14.10 7.70
CA ALA A 58 -7.55 -14.24 8.61
C ALA A 58 -6.86 -12.90 8.90
N TYR A 59 -6.76 -12.01 7.91
CA TYR A 59 -6.24 -10.67 8.11
C TYR A 59 -7.12 -9.85 9.08
N VAL A 60 -8.44 -9.82 8.85
CA VAL A 60 -9.38 -9.08 9.71
C VAL A 60 -9.33 -9.60 11.15
N SER A 61 -9.32 -10.92 11.36
CA SER A 61 -9.22 -11.48 12.72
C SER A 61 -7.93 -11.04 13.42
N ALA A 62 -6.79 -11.01 12.70
CA ALA A 62 -5.52 -10.56 13.24
C ALA A 62 -5.48 -9.07 13.59
N THR A 63 -6.16 -8.21 12.80
CA THR A 63 -6.26 -6.78 13.11
C THR A 63 -7.08 -6.50 14.37
N GLN A 64 -8.02 -7.39 14.72
CA GLN A 64 -8.90 -7.25 15.88
C GLN A 64 -8.28 -7.81 17.17
N THR A 65 -7.34 -8.75 17.07
CA THR A 65 -6.63 -9.29 18.23
C THR A 65 -5.60 -8.28 18.75
N LYS A 66 -5.74 -7.86 20.02
CA LYS A 66 -4.83 -6.91 20.69
C LYS A 66 -3.39 -7.44 20.88
N ASN A 67 -3.13 -8.72 20.61
CA ASN A 67 -1.81 -9.34 20.66
C ASN A 67 -1.29 -9.55 19.23
N ALA A 68 -0.70 -8.49 18.66
CA ALA A 68 -0.16 -8.47 17.30
C ALA A 68 1.03 -9.45 17.07
N ASP A 69 1.53 -10.08 18.14
CA ASP A 69 2.71 -10.96 18.12
C ASP A 69 2.37 -12.46 17.98
N GLN A 70 1.09 -12.86 17.94
CA GLN A 70 0.69 -14.28 18.04
C GLN A 70 -0.38 -14.74 17.04
N VAL A 71 -0.49 -14.12 15.87
CA VAL A 71 -1.39 -14.64 14.84
C VAL A 71 -0.57 -15.21 13.69
N ASP A 72 -0.63 -16.54 13.55
CA ASP A 72 -0.17 -17.31 12.39
C ASP A 72 -1.03 -16.92 11.18
N CYS A 73 -0.73 -15.76 10.63
CA CYS A 73 -1.30 -15.27 9.40
C CYS A 73 -0.35 -15.58 8.24
N PRO A 74 -0.87 -15.91 7.05
CA PRO A 74 -0.06 -16.09 5.86
C PRO A 74 0.74 -14.80 5.58
N ALA A 75 2.00 -14.95 5.15
CA ALA A 75 2.99 -13.92 4.83
C ALA A 75 2.51 -12.47 5.04
N THR A 76 2.31 -12.09 6.30
CA THR A 76 1.52 -10.91 6.62
C THR A 76 2.38 -9.66 6.48
N ILE A 77 1.79 -8.48 6.67
CA ILE A 77 2.50 -7.22 6.91
C ILE A 77 3.69 -7.41 7.91
N ASN A 78 3.62 -8.40 8.80
CA ASN A 78 4.68 -8.82 9.72
C ASN A 78 5.99 -9.28 9.05
N ASN A 79 5.97 -9.71 7.79
CA ASN A 79 7.16 -10.16 7.06
C ASN A 79 7.81 -9.05 6.23
N LEU A 80 7.18 -7.87 6.12
CA LEU A 80 7.73 -6.77 5.32
C LEU A 80 9.09 -6.30 5.87
N SER A 81 9.99 -6.02 4.95
CA SER A 81 11.26 -5.36 5.22
C SER A 81 11.32 -4.04 4.45
N PRO A 82 11.74 -2.92 5.07
CA PRO A 82 12.22 -2.79 6.45
C PRO A 82 11.09 -2.86 7.49
N ARG A 83 11.39 -3.26 8.73
CA ARG A 83 10.39 -3.32 9.82
C ARG A 83 9.68 -1.98 10.06
N ALA A 84 10.34 -0.88 9.72
CA ALA A 84 9.83 0.48 9.85
C ALA A 84 8.59 0.76 8.99
N CYS A 85 8.36 0.04 7.88
CA CYS A 85 7.18 0.26 7.03
C CYS A 85 5.90 -0.36 7.59
N ARG A 86 6.04 -1.39 8.44
CA ARG A 86 4.92 -2.20 8.93
C ARG A 86 3.84 -1.37 9.64
N PRO A 87 4.17 -0.45 10.57
CA PRO A 87 3.15 0.35 11.25
C PRO A 87 2.34 1.23 10.29
N LEU A 88 3.00 1.84 9.29
CA LEU A 88 2.31 2.65 8.30
C LEU A 88 1.36 1.79 7.46
N LEU A 89 1.84 0.65 6.96
CA LEU A 89 1.01 -0.21 6.12
C LEU A 89 -0.20 -0.78 6.86
N ARG A 90 -0.07 -1.14 8.15
CA ARG A 90 -1.23 -1.57 8.96
C ARG A 90 -2.30 -0.49 9.03
N LYS A 91 -1.92 0.79 9.15
CA LYS A 91 -2.87 1.91 9.19
C LYS A 91 -3.51 2.20 7.83
N MET A 92 -2.80 1.96 6.73
CA MET A 92 -3.32 2.09 5.36
C MET A 92 -4.31 0.97 5.02
N LEU A 93 -4.02 -0.26 5.47
CA LEU A 93 -4.85 -1.45 5.26
C LEU A 93 -5.86 -1.69 6.39
N GLU A 94 -6.25 -0.65 7.12
CA GLU A 94 -7.29 -0.75 8.14
C GLU A 94 -8.65 -1.07 7.48
N PRO A 95 -9.29 -2.21 7.82
CA PRO A 95 -10.58 -2.60 7.24
C PRO A 95 -11.69 -1.59 7.49
N LYS A 96 -11.67 -0.92 8.64
CA LYS A 96 -12.68 0.10 8.97
C LYS A 96 -12.26 1.47 8.41
N PRO A 97 -12.98 2.04 7.42
CA PRO A 97 -12.54 3.28 6.77
C PRO A 97 -12.39 4.46 7.73
N SER A 98 -13.23 4.54 8.77
CA SER A 98 -13.16 5.61 9.78
C SER A 98 -11.89 5.58 10.63
N SER A 99 -11.20 4.44 10.67
CA SER A 99 -9.96 4.25 11.44
C SER A 99 -8.73 4.22 10.52
N ARG A 100 -8.94 4.24 9.20
CA ARG A 100 -7.88 4.26 8.19
C ARG A 100 -7.18 5.61 8.19
N ILE A 101 -5.86 5.58 8.07
CA ILE A 101 -5.04 6.79 8.03
C ILE A 101 -5.41 7.69 6.84
N LEU A 102 -5.30 9.00 7.03
CA LEU A 102 -5.47 9.99 5.96
C LEU A 102 -4.16 10.22 5.22
N ILE A 103 -4.26 10.64 3.96
CA ILE A 103 -3.07 10.87 3.12
C ILE A 103 -2.10 11.89 3.72
N ASP A 104 -2.60 12.95 4.36
CA ASP A 104 -1.77 13.96 5.02
C ASP A 104 -0.92 13.37 6.15
N GLU A 105 -1.43 12.35 6.84
CA GLU A 105 -0.72 11.65 7.92
C GLU A 105 0.22 10.59 7.36
N VAL A 106 -0.12 9.96 6.23
CA VAL A 106 0.80 9.08 5.49
C VAL A 106 2.04 9.86 5.06
N LEU A 107 1.86 11.05 4.48
CA LEU A 107 2.96 11.91 4.01
C LEU A 107 3.85 12.43 5.14
N LYS A 108 3.38 12.43 6.39
CA LYS A 108 4.17 12.79 7.59
C LYS A 108 4.85 11.60 8.25
N ASP A 109 4.61 10.37 7.77
CA ASP A 109 5.17 9.18 8.40
C ASP A 109 6.70 9.16 8.31
N LYS A 110 7.34 8.81 9.43
CA LYS A 110 8.81 8.83 9.56
C LYS A 110 9.50 7.87 8.59
N TRP A 111 8.91 6.69 8.36
CA TRP A 111 9.49 5.73 7.45
C TRP A 111 9.38 6.22 6.01
N LEU A 112 8.21 6.73 5.61
CA LEU A 112 8.02 7.24 4.25
C LEU A 112 9.00 8.39 3.94
N ASN A 113 9.17 9.33 4.86
CA ASN A 113 10.12 10.44 4.72
C ASN A 113 11.61 10.01 4.78
N SER A 114 11.91 8.79 5.21
CA SER A 114 13.28 8.26 5.19
C SER A 114 13.68 7.64 3.85
N ILE A 115 12.73 7.47 2.93
CA ILE A 115 13.00 6.93 1.60
C ILE A 115 13.69 8.01 0.76
N GLU A 116 14.91 7.70 0.32
CA GLU A 116 15.61 8.57 -0.63
C GLU A 116 14.87 8.58 -1.96
N ILE A 117 14.54 9.79 -2.41
CA ILE A 117 13.87 10.02 -3.69
C ILE A 117 14.76 10.89 -4.57
N CYS A 118 14.66 10.68 -5.88
CA CYS A 118 15.33 11.55 -6.84
C CYS A 118 14.75 12.96 -6.72
N THR A 119 15.61 13.94 -6.46
CA THR A 119 15.21 15.35 -6.45
C THR A 119 16.19 16.15 -7.29
N THR A 120 15.67 17.19 -7.95
CA THR A 120 16.52 18.17 -8.62
C THR A 120 17.16 19.04 -7.54
N ALA A 121 18.45 18.81 -7.27
CA ALA A 121 19.20 19.56 -6.27
C ALA A 121 20.56 20.00 -6.84
N ALA A 122 21.07 21.14 -6.38
CA ALA A 122 22.38 21.66 -6.79
C ALA A 122 23.56 20.74 -6.41
N LYS A 123 23.37 19.93 -5.36
CA LYS A 123 24.29 18.86 -4.94
C LYS A 123 23.46 17.60 -4.65
N PRO A 124 23.25 16.71 -5.62
CA PRO A 124 22.43 15.52 -5.41
C PRO A 124 23.13 14.53 -4.46
N GLY A 125 22.35 13.91 -3.56
CA GLY A 125 22.85 12.89 -2.63
C GLY A 125 23.11 11.53 -3.29
N HIS A 126 22.54 11.30 -4.46
CA HIS A 126 22.72 10.09 -5.26
C HIS A 126 22.46 10.41 -6.75
N ILE A 127 23.11 9.69 -7.67
CA ILE A 127 23.00 9.93 -9.11
C ILE A 127 22.32 8.72 -9.76
N HIS A 128 21.15 8.95 -10.36
CA HIS A 128 20.53 7.94 -11.21
C HIS A 128 21.13 8.06 -12.61
N VAL A 129 22.02 7.13 -12.95
CA VAL A 129 22.48 7.00 -14.34
C VAL A 129 21.28 6.53 -15.16
N HIS A 130 20.60 7.46 -15.80
CA HIS A 130 19.66 7.09 -16.85
C HIS A 130 20.46 6.35 -17.90
N ALA A 131 19.98 5.20 -18.36
CA ALA A 131 20.53 4.54 -19.53
C ALA A 131 20.28 5.44 -20.75
N THR A 132 21.16 6.42 -20.97
CA THR A 132 21.15 7.21 -22.19
C THR A 132 21.66 6.31 -23.30
N GLN A 133 20.80 5.93 -24.24
CA GLN A 133 21.28 5.51 -25.55
C GLN A 133 22.16 6.65 -26.08
N VAL A 134 23.45 6.37 -26.27
CA VAL A 134 24.34 7.24 -27.03
C VAL A 134 23.83 7.22 -28.47
N THR A 135 23.06 8.22 -28.88
CA THR A 135 22.89 8.50 -30.30
C THR A 135 24.22 9.04 -30.79
N SER A 136 25.01 8.18 -31.40
CA SER A 136 26.22 8.56 -32.15
C SER A 136 25.84 9.64 -33.17
N GLY A 137 26.56 10.76 -33.10
CA GLY A 137 26.34 11.90 -33.96
C GLY A 137 26.46 11.53 -35.44
N GLY A 138 25.40 11.81 -36.19
CA GLY A 138 25.46 12.02 -37.63
C GLY A 138 25.49 13.53 -37.89
N SER A 139 26.67 14.08 -38.18
CA SER A 139 26.77 15.34 -38.91
C SER A 139 27.05 14.99 -40.37
N VAL A 140 26.21 15.54 -41.25
CA VAL A 140 26.34 15.55 -42.71
C VAL A 140 27.49 16.45 -43.11
#